data_AF-A0A812L0M9-F1
#
_entry.id   AF-A0A812L0M9-F1
#
_cell.length_a   1.000
_cell.length_b   1.000
_cell.length_c   1.000
_cell.angle_alpha   90.00
_cell.angle_beta   90.00
_cell.angle_gamma   90.00
#
_symmetry.space_group_name_H-M   'P 1'
#
loop_
_entity.id
_entity.type
_entity.pdbx_description
1 polymer ?
#
loop_
_entity_poly.entity_id
_entity_poly.type
_entity_poly.pdbx_seq_one_letter_code
_entity_poly.pdbx_strand_id
1 'polypeptide(L)'
;VEGHQVTAGDASLTAAERLEVMTSLVRAYAHGLFVSGHFNGDPHAGNLLVTRRNGKAQCVLLDWGLTKELTNQRRLAACKLIVAVGMKDTNGIVEAFREMGMNFSANADPEPELLLAILRHISLIEHKKESRRIQAKFGQTMEKAISHKMDLHTKVDSYTGDFFFIFRVASLIKGLATVLDIRAQFLEIFIDVSRGVLAGPRPRPAPPLTAAGVTEAGA
;
A
#
# COMPACT_ATOMS: atom_id res chain seq x y z
N VAL A 1 26.12 0.78 -0.37
CA VAL A 1 25.55 1.56 0.76
C VAL A 1 25.91 0.81 2.02
N GLU A 2 26.51 1.46 3.02
CA GLU A 2 26.76 0.83 4.31
C GLU A 2 25.47 0.79 5.14
N GLY A 3 25.19 -0.35 5.79
CA GLY A 3 24.02 -0.58 6.61
C GLY A 3 23.91 -2.06 7.00
N HIS A 4 23.00 -2.38 7.91
CA HIS A 4 22.74 -3.75 8.38
C HIS A 4 21.31 -4.18 8.07
N GLN A 5 21.10 -5.49 7.91
CA GLN A 5 19.76 -6.03 7.66
C GLN A 5 18.85 -5.84 8.87
N VAL A 6 17.57 -5.59 8.61
CA VAL A 6 16.55 -5.53 9.66
C VAL A 6 16.40 -6.90 10.32
N THR A 7 16.73 -7.00 11.61
CA THR A 7 16.64 -8.25 12.39
C THR A 7 15.68 -8.10 13.57
N ALA A 8 15.30 -9.23 14.17
CA ALA A 8 14.32 -9.26 15.25
C ALA A 8 14.81 -8.48 16.47
N GLY A 9 14.04 -7.46 16.86
CA GLY A 9 14.32 -6.63 18.02
C GLY A 9 15.58 -5.78 17.89
N ASP A 10 16.00 -5.44 16.65
CA ASP A 10 17.21 -4.69 16.31
C ASP A 10 17.63 -3.69 17.41
N ALA A 11 18.57 -4.14 18.26
CA ALA A 11 18.96 -3.43 19.47
C ALA A 11 19.75 -2.15 19.16
N SER A 12 20.17 -1.95 17.91
CA SER A 12 20.84 -0.73 17.45
C SER A 12 19.89 0.45 17.25
N LEU A 13 18.58 0.19 17.31
CA LEU A 13 17.53 1.19 17.13
C LEU A 13 16.68 1.35 18.40
N THR A 14 16.50 2.59 18.81
CA THR A 14 15.49 2.97 19.80
C THR A 14 14.08 2.69 19.26
N ALA A 15 13.07 2.63 20.15
CA ALA A 15 11.69 2.44 19.72
C ALA A 15 11.20 3.53 18.75
N ALA A 16 11.64 4.77 18.95
CA ALA A 16 11.33 5.89 18.07
C ALA A 16 11.95 5.71 16.68
N GLU A 17 13.21 5.27 16.62
CA GLU A 17 13.89 5.04 15.34
C GLU A 17 13.31 3.85 14.57
N ARG A 18 12.91 2.77 15.27
CA ARG A 18 12.19 1.64 14.64
C ARG A 18 10.89 2.13 13.99
N LEU A 19 10.13 2.97 14.69
CA LEU A 19 8.92 3.57 14.15
C LEU A 19 9.23 4.49 12.95
N GLU A 20 10.25 5.36 13.04
CA GLU A 20 10.63 6.27 11.95
C GLU A 20 11.07 5.53 10.69
N VAL A 21 11.91 4.49 10.84
CA VAL A 21 12.33 3.60 9.74
C VAL A 21 11.11 3.00 9.07
N MET A 22 10.19 2.44 9.86
CA MET A 22 8.98 1.80 9.36
C MET A 22 8.04 2.79 8.67
N THR A 23 7.82 3.97 9.26
CA THR A 23 7.03 5.04 8.66
C THR A 23 7.64 5.52 7.34
N SER A 24 8.97 5.63 7.26
CA SER A 24 9.64 6.02 6.00
C SER A 24 9.42 4.99 4.90
N LEU A 25 9.51 3.70 5.24
CA LEU A 25 9.30 2.60 4.32
C LEU A 25 7.85 2.58 3.81
N VAL A 26 6.88 2.71 4.71
CA VAL A 26 5.45 2.76 4.36
C VAL A 26 5.18 3.95 3.44
N ARG A 27 5.72 5.13 3.74
CA ARG A 27 5.59 6.32 2.87
C ARG A 27 6.23 6.11 1.50
N ALA A 28 7.39 5.46 1.43
CA ALA A 28 8.04 5.15 0.17
C ALA A 28 7.18 4.21 -0.70
N TYR A 29 6.64 3.13 -0.11
CA TYR A 29 5.70 2.25 -0.82
C TYR A 29 4.40 2.96 -1.19
N ALA A 30 3.85 3.81 -0.32
CA ALA A 30 2.64 4.60 -0.59
C ALA A 30 2.85 5.51 -1.82
N HIS A 31 3.99 6.20 -1.86
CA HIS A 31 4.34 7.06 -2.98
C HIS A 31 4.56 6.25 -4.26
N GLY A 32 5.31 5.15 -4.18
CA GLY A 32 5.52 4.25 -5.31
C GLY A 32 4.22 3.75 -5.90
N LEU A 33 3.36 3.18 -5.06
CA LEU A 33 2.09 2.58 -5.46
C LEU A 33 1.05 3.59 -5.94
N PHE A 34 0.84 4.68 -5.21
CA PHE A 34 -0.36 5.52 -5.40
C PHE A 34 -0.05 6.81 -6.14
N VAL A 35 1.14 7.38 -5.96
CA VAL A 35 1.51 8.65 -6.58
C VAL A 35 2.15 8.39 -7.94
N SER A 36 3.28 7.68 -7.96
CA SER A 36 4.07 7.47 -9.17
C SER A 36 3.60 6.31 -10.04
N GLY A 37 2.97 5.29 -9.44
CA GLY A 37 2.68 4.02 -10.10
C GLY A 37 3.91 3.11 -10.27
N HIS A 38 5.10 3.53 -9.85
CA HIS A 38 6.35 2.78 -9.99
C HIS A 38 6.80 2.26 -8.63
N PHE A 39 7.04 0.95 -8.53
CA PHE A 39 7.33 0.33 -7.24
C PHE A 39 8.26 -0.88 -7.39
N ASN A 40 9.03 -1.15 -6.34
CA ASN A 40 9.78 -2.40 -6.22
C ASN A 40 8.80 -3.56 -6.09
N GLY A 41 8.79 -4.48 -7.05
CA GLY A 41 7.87 -5.61 -7.19
C GLY A 41 8.23 -6.84 -6.35
N ASP A 42 9.37 -6.83 -5.64
CA ASP A 42 9.81 -7.91 -4.75
C ASP A 42 10.07 -7.40 -3.31
N PRO A 43 9.01 -7.04 -2.58
CA PRO A 43 9.13 -6.39 -1.31
C PRO A 43 9.44 -7.46 -0.25
N HIS A 44 10.73 -7.71 0.03
CA HIS A 44 11.17 -8.66 1.05
C HIS A 44 12.16 -8.05 2.05
N ALA A 45 12.15 -8.56 3.29
CA ALA A 45 12.98 -8.03 4.37
C ALA A 45 14.48 -8.10 4.06
N GLY A 46 14.94 -9.12 3.32
CA GLY A 46 16.34 -9.24 2.89
C GLY A 46 16.87 -8.09 2.01
N ASN A 47 15.98 -7.34 1.34
CA ASN A 47 16.32 -6.19 0.49
C ASN A 47 16.30 -4.87 1.24
N LEU A 48 16.05 -4.91 2.56
CA LEU A 48 15.97 -3.74 3.41
C LEU A 48 17.17 -3.69 4.34
N LEU A 49 17.91 -2.59 4.24
CA LEU A 49 18.92 -2.24 5.21
C LEU A 49 18.44 -1.07 6.06
N VAL A 50 18.96 -1.02 7.28
CA VAL A 50 18.98 0.18 8.09
C VAL A 50 20.37 0.78 7.97
N THR A 51 20.44 2.08 7.73
CA THR A 51 21.67 2.86 7.76
C THR A 51 21.50 4.06 8.68
N ARG A 52 22.61 4.63 9.14
CA ARG A 52 22.60 5.93 9.84
C ARG A 52 23.21 6.99 8.94
N ARG A 53 22.45 8.04 8.66
CA ARG A 53 22.93 9.22 7.94
C ARG A 53 22.61 10.47 8.75
N ASN A 54 23.61 11.29 8.99
CA ASN A 54 23.49 12.53 9.79
C ASN A 54 22.80 12.30 11.14
N GLY A 55 23.18 11.21 11.83
CA GLY A 55 22.60 10.81 13.13
C GLY A 55 21.22 10.17 13.06
N LYS A 56 20.55 10.12 11.90
CA LYS A 56 19.20 9.55 11.75
C LYS A 56 19.22 8.17 11.15
N ALA A 57 18.42 7.26 11.70
CA ALA A 57 18.19 5.95 11.12
C ALA A 57 17.34 6.08 9.85
N GLN A 58 17.73 5.40 8.79
CA GLN A 58 17.03 5.43 7.50
C GLN A 58 16.88 4.02 6.96
N CYS A 59 15.72 3.74 6.37
CA CYS A 59 15.51 2.53 5.61
C CYS A 59 16.09 2.68 4.20
N VAL A 60 16.81 1.66 3.73
CA VAL A 60 17.37 1.59 2.38
C VAL A 60 16.79 0.36 1.70
N LEU A 61 16.16 0.57 0.54
CA LEU A 61 15.73 -0.50 -0.35
C LEU A 61 16.79 -0.71 -1.44
N LEU A 62 17.43 -1.88 -1.45
CA LEU A 62 18.59 -2.15 -2.29
C LEU A 62 18.24 -2.54 -3.73
N ASP A 63 17.39 -3.56 -3.87
CA ASP A 63 17.12 -4.17 -5.16
C ASP A 63 16.01 -3.40 -5.89
N TRP A 64 16.26 -3.02 -7.13
CA TRP A 64 15.27 -2.44 -8.04
C TRP A 64 15.19 -3.21 -9.36
N GLY A 65 15.84 -4.38 -9.45
CA GLY A 65 15.86 -5.24 -10.62
C GLY A 65 14.47 -5.80 -10.98
N LEU A 66 13.58 -5.94 -10.00
CA LEU A 66 12.17 -6.27 -10.22
C LEU A 66 11.27 -5.04 -9.98
N THR A 67 11.46 -3.95 -10.72
CA THR A 67 10.54 -2.81 -10.68
C THR A 67 9.31 -3.05 -11.55
N LYS A 68 8.15 -2.60 -11.09
CA LYS A 68 6.88 -2.67 -11.83
C LYS A 68 6.22 -1.31 -11.94
N GLU A 69 5.38 -1.19 -12.95
CA GLU A 69 4.59 0.01 -13.25
C GLU A 69 3.09 -0.33 -13.30
N LEU A 70 2.27 0.42 -12.57
CA LEU A 70 0.82 0.42 -12.73
C LEU A 70 0.43 1.43 -13.80
N THR A 71 -0.49 1.02 -14.68
CA THR A 71 -1.23 2.00 -15.50
C THR A 71 -1.97 2.99 -14.59
N ASN A 72 -2.22 4.20 -15.08
CA ASN A 72 -2.99 5.20 -14.33
C ASN A 72 -4.34 4.65 -13.82
N GLN A 73 -5.04 3.86 -14.64
CA GLN A 73 -6.29 3.22 -14.24
C GLN A 73 -6.10 2.30 -13.04
N ARG A 74 -5.13 1.37 -13.10
CA ARG A 74 -4.85 0.43 -12.00
C ARG A 74 -4.35 1.16 -10.76
N ARG A 75 -3.56 2.21 -10.93
CA ARG A 75 -3.07 3.07 -9.83
C ARG A 75 -4.22 3.73 -9.08
N LEU A 76 -5.17 4.32 -9.80
CA LEU A 76 -6.35 4.94 -9.20
C LEU A 76 -7.27 3.90 -8.56
N ALA A 77 -7.44 2.74 -9.18
CA ALA A 77 -8.18 1.62 -8.60
C ALA A 77 -7.54 1.11 -7.30
N ALA A 78 -6.21 1.05 -7.23
CA ALA A 78 -5.48 0.74 -5.99
C ALA A 78 -5.74 1.79 -4.90
N CYS A 79 -5.79 3.08 -5.24
CA CYS A 79 -6.15 4.13 -4.29
C CYS A 79 -7.59 3.94 -3.75
N LYS A 80 -8.54 3.63 -4.64
CA LYS A 80 -9.94 3.34 -4.26
C LYS A 80 -10.02 2.13 -3.33
N LEU A 81 -9.27 1.06 -3.62
CA LEU A 81 -9.23 -0.13 -2.77
C LEU A 81 -8.83 0.23 -1.33
N ILE A 82 -7.75 0.98 -1.17
CA ILE A 82 -7.25 1.36 0.16
C ILE A 82 -8.28 2.20 0.92
N VAL A 83 -8.93 3.16 0.24
CA VAL A 83 -9.98 3.97 0.86
C VAL A 83 -11.18 3.11 1.26
N ALA A 84 -11.62 2.20 0.38
CA ALA A 84 -12.73 1.29 0.64
C ALA A 84 -12.43 0.34 1.82
N VAL A 85 -11.21 -0.18 1.92
CA VAL A 85 -10.76 -0.96 3.09
C VAL A 85 -10.81 -0.13 4.37
N GLY A 86 -10.33 1.11 4.33
CA GLY A 86 -10.40 2.04 5.46
C GLY A 86 -11.83 2.33 5.92
N MET A 87 -12.77 2.37 4.98
CA MET A 87 -14.20 2.57 5.24
C MET A 87 -14.96 1.28 5.53
N LYS A 88 -14.31 0.11 5.42
CA LYS A 88 -14.94 -1.22 5.45
C LYS A 88 -16.08 -1.36 4.43
N ASP A 89 -15.96 -0.66 3.30
CA ASP A 89 -16.90 -0.69 2.20
C ASP A 89 -16.60 -1.90 1.31
N THR A 90 -17.36 -2.98 1.49
CA THR A 90 -17.20 -4.23 0.73
C THR A 90 -17.52 -4.04 -0.75
N ASN A 91 -18.48 -3.19 -1.10
CA ASN A 91 -18.85 -2.96 -2.49
C ASN A 91 -17.74 -2.19 -3.21
N GLY A 92 -17.22 -1.12 -2.59
CA GLY A 92 -16.07 -0.37 -3.10
C GLY A 92 -14.81 -1.23 -3.25
N ILE A 93 -14.62 -2.24 -2.39
CA ILE A 93 -13.53 -3.22 -2.53
C ILE A 93 -13.72 -4.08 -3.78
N VAL A 94 -14.93 -4.59 -4.02
CA VAL A 94 -15.24 -5.40 -5.21
C VAL A 94 -15.04 -4.59 -6.49
N GLU A 95 -15.54 -3.35 -6.52
CA GLU A 95 -15.38 -2.45 -7.66
C GLU A 95 -13.91 -2.14 -7.94
N ALA A 96 -13.13 -1.78 -6.91
CA ALA A 96 -11.71 -1.53 -7.06
C ALA A 96 -10.95 -2.75 -7.59
N PHE A 97 -11.33 -3.97 -7.18
CA PHE A 97 -10.77 -5.20 -7.75
C PHE A 97 -11.07 -5.40 -9.22
N ARG A 98 -12.32 -5.17 -9.63
CA ARG A 98 -12.71 -5.22 -11.05
C ARG A 98 -11.91 -4.21 -11.87
N GLU A 99 -11.77 -2.98 -11.38
CA GLU A 99 -10.99 -1.93 -12.06
C GLU A 99 -9.48 -2.23 -12.14
N MET A 100 -8.93 -2.99 -11.19
CA MET A 100 -7.54 -3.48 -11.26
C MET A 100 -7.36 -4.67 -12.21
N GLY A 101 -8.45 -5.20 -12.78
CA GLY A 101 -8.44 -6.33 -13.72
C GLY A 101 -8.71 -7.69 -13.08
N MET A 102 -9.17 -7.73 -11.82
CA MET A 102 -9.68 -8.97 -11.24
C MET A 102 -11.15 -9.16 -11.55
N ASN A 103 -11.44 -10.07 -12.47
CA ASN A 103 -12.80 -10.52 -12.73
C ASN A 103 -13.14 -11.70 -11.81
N PHE A 104 -14.02 -11.46 -10.84
CA PHE A 104 -14.76 -12.54 -10.18
C PHE A 104 -15.62 -13.26 -11.24
N SER A 105 -15.74 -14.59 -11.18
CA SER A 105 -16.36 -15.36 -12.27
C SER A 105 -17.77 -14.84 -12.61
N ALA A 106 -18.06 -14.71 -13.92
CA ALA A 106 -19.36 -14.45 -14.54
C ALA A 106 -20.45 -13.87 -13.61
N ASN A 107 -20.35 -12.57 -13.32
CA ASN A 107 -21.37 -11.78 -12.60
C ASN A 107 -21.66 -12.19 -11.14
N ALA A 108 -20.86 -13.07 -10.54
CA ALA A 108 -20.96 -13.36 -9.11
C ALA A 108 -20.05 -12.43 -8.30
N ASP A 109 -20.58 -11.86 -7.22
CA ASP A 109 -19.77 -11.18 -6.22
C ASP A 109 -18.87 -12.20 -5.50
N PRO A 110 -17.67 -11.78 -5.07
CA PRO A 110 -16.79 -12.65 -4.30
C PRO A 110 -17.44 -13.11 -3.00
N GLU A 111 -17.12 -14.34 -2.59
CA GLU A 111 -17.58 -14.89 -1.31
C GLU A 111 -17.25 -13.94 -0.14
N PRO A 112 -18.18 -13.74 0.82
CA PRO A 112 -17.96 -12.88 1.98
C PRO A 112 -16.67 -13.22 2.76
N GLU A 113 -16.30 -14.50 2.82
CA GLU A 113 -15.08 -15.00 3.45
C GLU A 113 -13.82 -14.43 2.80
N LEU A 114 -13.81 -14.32 1.47
CA LEU A 114 -12.70 -13.74 0.70
C LEU A 114 -12.60 -12.24 0.94
N LEU A 115 -13.72 -11.52 0.90
CA LEU A 115 -13.76 -10.08 1.21
C LEU A 115 -13.28 -9.79 2.63
N LEU A 116 -13.70 -10.61 3.60
CA LEU A 116 -13.26 -10.48 4.98
C LEU A 116 -11.77 -10.80 5.16
N ALA A 117 -11.25 -11.79 4.42
CA ALA A 117 -9.83 -12.11 4.42
C ALA A 117 -9.00 -10.93 3.86
N ILE A 118 -9.46 -10.31 2.77
CA ILE A 118 -8.84 -9.13 2.15
C ILE A 118 -8.85 -7.94 3.11
N LEU A 119 -10.01 -7.62 3.69
CA LEU A 119 -10.16 -6.54 4.67
C LEU A 119 -9.17 -6.70 5.82
N ARG A 120 -9.10 -7.89 6.42
CA ARG A 120 -8.15 -8.18 7.51
C ARG A 120 -6.70 -8.13 7.06
N HIS A 121 -6.42 -8.55 5.83
CA HIS A 121 -5.05 -8.56 5.32
C HIS A 121 -4.55 -7.14 5.02
N ILE A 122 -5.36 -6.29 4.40
CA ILE A 122 -5.00 -4.91 4.08
C ILE A 122 -5.15 -3.98 5.29
N SER A 123 -5.98 -4.27 6.28
CA SER A 123 -6.22 -3.32 7.38
C SER A 123 -4.99 -2.97 8.24
N LEU A 124 -3.88 -3.70 8.09
CA LEU A 124 -2.62 -3.49 8.83
C LEU A 124 -2.81 -3.37 10.36
N ILE A 125 -3.84 -4.01 10.92
CA ILE A 125 -4.09 -4.02 12.37
C ILE A 125 -3.12 -5.00 13.03
N GLU A 126 -2.35 -4.54 14.02
CA GLU A 126 -1.23 -5.27 14.58
C GLU A 126 -1.51 -5.86 15.97
N HIS A 127 -1.78 -7.16 16.01
CA HIS A 127 -1.44 -8.02 17.13
C HIS A 127 -0.56 -9.18 16.64
N LYS A 128 0.58 -9.44 17.31
CA LYS A 128 1.64 -10.38 16.86
C LYS A 128 1.13 -11.78 16.50
N LYS A 129 0.24 -12.36 17.33
CA LYS A 129 -0.39 -13.67 17.08
C LYS A 129 -1.46 -13.60 15.99
N GLU A 130 -2.19 -12.49 15.92
CA GLU A 130 -3.27 -12.28 14.98
C GLU A 130 -2.74 -12.06 13.55
N SER A 131 -1.63 -11.32 13.40
CA SER A 131 -1.00 -11.03 12.11
C SER A 131 -0.59 -12.29 11.36
N ARG A 132 0.09 -13.24 12.02
CA ARG A 132 0.44 -14.54 11.41
C ARG A 132 -0.79 -15.35 11.02
N ARG A 133 -1.81 -15.38 11.87
CA ARG A 133 -3.08 -16.08 11.60
C ARG A 133 -3.82 -15.47 10.42
N ILE A 134 -3.87 -14.14 10.33
CA ILE A 134 -4.47 -13.39 9.23
C ILE A 134 -3.75 -13.73 7.93
N GLN A 135 -2.42 -13.68 7.90
CA GLN A 135 -1.63 -14.02 6.71
C GLN A 135 -1.86 -15.45 6.24
N ALA A 136 -1.82 -16.43 7.16
CA ALA A 136 -2.06 -17.84 6.83
C ALA A 136 -3.49 -18.06 6.31
N LYS A 137 -4.50 -17.48 6.98
CA LYS A 137 -5.90 -17.59 6.55
C LYS A 137 -6.14 -16.91 5.21
N PHE A 138 -5.51 -15.75 4.96
CA PHE A 138 -5.56 -15.07 3.67
C PHE A 138 -4.99 -15.95 2.56
N GLY A 139 -3.80 -16.53 2.76
CA GLY A 139 -3.19 -17.45 1.80
C GLY A 139 -4.09 -18.63 1.44
N GLN A 140 -4.63 -19.33 2.45
CA GLN A 140 -5.57 -20.45 2.24
C GLN A 140 -6.85 -20.03 1.50
N THR A 141 -7.39 -18.84 1.81
CA THR A 141 -8.63 -18.36 1.18
C THR A 141 -8.38 -17.98 -0.27
N MET A 142 -7.26 -17.31 -0.56
CA MET A 142 -6.84 -16.98 -1.92
C MET A 142 -6.56 -18.24 -2.75
N GLU A 143 -5.87 -19.23 -2.19
CA GLU A 143 -5.58 -20.49 -2.85
C GLU A 143 -6.87 -21.23 -3.24
N LYS A 144 -7.84 -21.33 -2.33
CA LYS A 144 -9.16 -21.91 -2.63
C LYS A 144 -9.89 -21.17 -3.75
N ALA A 145 -9.85 -19.84 -3.74
CA ALA A 145 -10.48 -19.00 -4.75
C ALA A 145 -9.81 -19.13 -6.13
N ILE A 146 -8.50 -19.36 -6.17
CA ILE A 146 -7.73 -19.60 -7.40
C ILE A 146 -7.97 -21.03 -7.92
N SER A 147 -7.92 -22.03 -7.04
CA SER A 147 -8.08 -23.45 -7.38
C SER A 147 -9.50 -23.80 -7.86
N HIS A 148 -10.55 -23.15 -7.33
CA HIS A 148 -11.92 -23.29 -7.85
C HIS A 148 -12.09 -22.83 -9.31
N LYS A 149 -11.15 -22.04 -9.84
CA LYS A 149 -11.15 -21.59 -11.25
C LYS A 149 -10.24 -22.44 -12.16
N MET A 150 -9.52 -23.42 -11.61
CA MET A 150 -8.49 -24.18 -12.33
C MET A 150 -9.03 -25.36 -13.15
N ASP A 151 -10.35 -25.48 -13.31
CA ASP A 151 -10.99 -26.33 -14.33
C ASP A 151 -11.04 -25.66 -15.72
N LEU A 152 -10.64 -24.39 -15.85
CA LEU A 152 -10.38 -23.78 -17.15
C LEU A 152 -8.92 -24.02 -17.58
N HIS A 153 -8.68 -25.20 -18.12
CA HIS A 153 -7.50 -25.53 -18.93
C HIS A 153 -7.48 -24.68 -20.21
N THR A 154 -7.11 -23.41 -20.13
CA THR A 154 -6.44 -22.63 -21.19
C THR A 154 -6.18 -21.19 -20.72
N LYS A 155 -4.90 -20.83 -20.60
CA LYS A 155 -4.40 -19.44 -20.46
C LYS A 155 -5.02 -18.61 -19.32
N VAL A 156 -4.62 -18.90 -18.08
CA VAL A 156 -4.59 -17.86 -17.04
C VAL A 156 -3.31 -17.03 -17.21
N ASP A 157 -3.17 -16.37 -18.36
CA ASP A 157 -2.10 -15.41 -18.66
C ASP A 157 -2.50 -13.96 -18.31
N SER A 158 -3.61 -13.74 -17.60
CA SER A 158 -4.07 -12.37 -17.30
C SER A 158 -4.76 -12.19 -15.95
N TYR A 159 -4.18 -12.74 -14.88
CA TYR A 159 -4.09 -11.91 -13.67
C TYR A 159 -2.80 -11.13 -13.82
N THR A 160 -2.86 -9.83 -14.08
CA THR A 160 -1.64 -9.03 -14.06
C THR A 160 -1.05 -9.14 -12.66
N GLY A 161 0.12 -9.76 -12.51
CA GLY A 161 0.76 -10.03 -11.22
C GLY A 161 0.91 -8.79 -10.32
N ASP A 162 0.74 -7.61 -10.89
CA ASP A 162 0.52 -6.31 -10.26
C ASP A 162 -0.53 -6.33 -9.13
N PHE A 163 -1.58 -7.14 -9.29
CA PHE A 163 -2.67 -7.24 -8.33
C PHE A 163 -2.20 -7.73 -6.94
N PHE A 164 -1.35 -8.76 -6.91
CA PHE A 164 -0.86 -9.33 -5.67
C PHE A 164 0.13 -8.42 -4.95
N PHE A 165 0.62 -7.38 -5.60
CA PHE A 165 1.67 -6.55 -5.03
C PHE A 165 1.20 -5.78 -3.78
N ILE A 166 0.00 -5.22 -3.78
CA ILE A 166 -0.57 -4.52 -2.60
C ILE A 166 -0.60 -5.46 -1.39
N PHE A 167 -0.97 -6.72 -1.61
CA PHE A 167 -0.97 -7.74 -0.57
C PHE A 167 0.44 -8.14 -0.12
N ARG A 168 1.42 -8.19 -1.04
CA ARG A 168 2.83 -8.45 -0.71
C ARG A 168 3.41 -7.33 0.14
N VAL A 169 3.13 -6.07 -0.18
CA VAL A 169 3.51 -4.91 0.63
C VAL A 169 2.86 -4.97 2.01
N ALA A 170 1.57 -5.30 2.10
CA ALA A 170 0.91 -5.49 3.39
C ALA A 170 1.55 -6.62 4.22
N SER A 171 1.92 -7.73 3.59
CA SER A 171 2.65 -8.84 4.25
C SER A 171 4.04 -8.41 4.74
N LEU A 172 4.81 -7.70 3.91
CA LEU A 172 6.12 -7.16 4.28
C LEU A 172 5.99 -6.23 5.49
N ILE A 173 5.07 -5.28 5.44
CA ILE A 173 4.85 -4.30 6.52
C ILE A 173 4.54 -5.00 7.83
N LYS A 174 3.59 -5.94 7.82
CA LYS A 174 3.22 -6.74 8.99
C LYS A 174 4.38 -7.60 9.52
N GLY A 175 5.17 -8.18 8.61
CA GLY A 175 6.35 -8.96 8.94
C GLY A 175 7.41 -8.11 9.65
N LEU A 176 7.72 -6.94 9.09
CA LEU A 176 8.70 -6.01 9.64
C LEU A 176 8.26 -5.42 10.97
N ALA A 177 7.00 -5.02 11.11
CA ALA A 177 6.50 -4.53 12.39
C ALA A 177 6.57 -5.61 13.48
N THR A 178 6.32 -6.87 13.12
CA THR A 178 6.50 -8.01 14.03
C THR A 178 7.97 -8.20 14.43
N VAL A 179 8.90 -8.04 13.47
CA VAL A 179 10.35 -8.18 13.67
C VAL A 179 10.89 -7.03 14.51
N LEU A 180 10.46 -5.79 14.25
CA LEU A 180 10.88 -4.57 14.94
C LEU A 180 10.13 -4.30 16.25
N ASP A 181 9.21 -5.19 16.64
CA ASP A 181 8.35 -5.05 17.82
C ASP A 181 7.60 -3.70 17.86
N ILE A 182 7.05 -3.32 16.70
CA ILE A 182 6.22 -2.13 16.54
C ILE A 182 4.75 -2.52 16.75
N ARG A 183 4.01 -1.61 17.38
CA ARG A 183 2.54 -1.70 17.53
C ARG A 183 1.96 -0.39 17.03
N ALA A 184 1.88 -0.25 15.70
CA ALA A 184 1.39 0.97 15.07
C ALA A 184 0.48 0.64 13.88
N GLN A 185 -0.50 1.50 13.61
CA GLN A 185 -1.36 1.35 12.44
C GLN A 185 -0.78 2.15 11.29
N PHE A 186 -0.37 1.46 10.23
CA PHE A 186 0.22 2.10 9.05
C PHE A 186 -0.79 2.35 7.93
N LEU A 187 -2.02 1.83 8.05
CA LEU A 187 -3.06 1.97 7.03
C LEU A 187 -3.43 3.43 6.78
N GLU A 188 -3.45 4.26 7.83
CA GLU A 188 -3.79 5.68 7.71
C GLU A 188 -2.88 6.42 6.71
N ILE A 189 -1.58 6.09 6.67
CA ILE A 189 -0.64 6.66 5.70
C ILE A 189 -1.08 6.33 4.27
N PHE A 190 -1.48 5.08 4.01
CA PHE A 190 -1.97 4.67 2.69
C PHE A 190 -3.29 5.35 2.35
N ILE A 191 -4.22 5.48 3.31
CA ILE A 191 -5.51 6.15 3.11
C ILE A 191 -5.28 7.62 2.76
N ASP A 192 -4.45 8.33 3.51
CA ASP A 192 -4.21 9.76 3.31
C ASP A 192 -3.57 10.06 1.95
N VAL A 193 -2.55 9.27 1.57
CA VAL A 193 -1.93 9.38 0.25
C VAL A 193 -2.95 9.06 -0.86
N SER A 194 -3.73 7.99 -0.70
CA SER A 194 -4.75 7.59 -1.68
C SER A 194 -5.81 8.68 -1.87
N ARG A 195 -6.32 9.27 -0.78
CA ARG A 195 -7.27 10.38 -0.83
C ARG A 195 -6.68 11.61 -1.51
N GLY A 196 -5.42 11.93 -1.22
CA GLY A 196 -4.70 13.03 -1.86
C GLY A 196 -4.59 12.84 -3.38
N VAL A 197 -4.31 11.62 -3.84
CA VAL A 197 -4.26 11.30 -5.28
C VAL A 197 -5.66 11.37 -5.91
N LEU A 198 -6.68 10.81 -5.26
CA LEU A 198 -8.06 10.79 -5.78
C LEU A 198 -8.72 12.18 -5.82
N ALA A 199 -8.36 13.08 -4.91
CA ALA A 199 -8.83 14.46 -4.91
C ALA A 199 -8.29 15.28 -6.10
N GLY A 200 -7.27 14.77 -6.81
CA GLY A 200 -6.62 15.48 -7.90
C GLY A 200 -5.77 16.67 -7.42
N PRO A 201 -5.23 17.46 -8.37
CA PRO A 201 -4.48 18.66 -8.03
C PRO A 201 -5.37 19.63 -7.25
N ARG A 202 -4.89 20.14 -6.11
CA ARG A 202 -5.60 21.22 -5.43
C ARG A 202 -5.71 22.41 -6.40
N PRO A 203 -6.90 23.01 -6.56
CA PRO A 203 -7.02 24.23 -7.36
C PRO A 203 -6.04 25.26 -6.81
N ARG A 204 -5.30 25.90 -7.71
CA ARG A 204 -4.36 26.97 -7.34
C ARG A 204 -5.18 28.04 -6.60
N PRO A 205 -4.75 28.50 -5.41
CA PRO A 205 -5.49 29.54 -4.70
C PRO A 205 -5.70 30.72 -5.65
N ALA A 206 -6.92 31.26 -5.65
CA ALA A 206 -7.23 32.43 -6.46
C ALA A 206 -6.19 33.52 -6.15
N PRO A 207 -5.65 34.20 -7.18
CA PRO A 207 -4.77 35.33 -6.93
C PRO A 207 -5.49 36.32 -5.99
N PRO A 208 -4.75 36.99 -5.09
CA PRO A 208 -5.34 38.01 -4.23
C PRO A 208 -6.13 38.98 -5.10
N LEU A 209 -7.36 39.32 -4.68
CA LEU A 209 -8.14 40.38 -5.30
C LEU A 209 -7.29 41.65 -5.22
N THR A 210 -6.64 42.01 -6.33
CA THR A 210 -5.98 43.31 -6.44
C THR A 210 -7.09 44.33 -6.54
N ALA A 211 -7.08 45.31 -5.64
CA ALA A 211 -7.96 46.47 -5.73
C ALA A 211 -7.62 47.21 -7.03
N ALA A 212 -8.42 46.97 -8.06
CA ALA A 212 -8.33 47.72 -9.30
C ALA A 212 -8.75 49.16 -9.02
N GLY A 213 -7.76 50.06 -9.05
CA GLY A 213 -7.88 51.47 -9.40
C GLY A 213 -9.02 52.24 -8.76
N VAL A 214 -8.83 52.70 -7.53
CA VAL A 214 -9.38 54.01 -7.15
C VAL A 214 -8.60 55.03 -7.97
N THR A 215 -9.18 55.48 -9.07
CA THR A 215 -8.68 56.62 -9.81
C THR A 215 -8.91 57.85 -8.95
N GLU A 216 -7.84 58.38 -8.37
CA GLU A 216 -7.81 59.76 -7.89
C GLU A 216 -7.96 60.68 -9.11
N ALA A 217 -9.17 61.17 -9.34
CA ALA A 217 -9.38 62.37 -10.13
C ALA A 217 -9.03 63.58 -9.24
N GLY A 218 -7.85 64.14 -9.46
CA GLY A 218 -7.46 65.44 -8.92
C GLY A 218 -7.93 66.61 -9.80
N ALA A 219 -7.98 67.78 -9.15
CA ALA A 219 -8.31 69.14 -9.60
C ALA A 219 -9.79 69.53 -9.51
#